data_AF-A0AAE0EGS5-F1
#
_entry.id   AF-A0AAE0EGS5-F1
#
_cell.length_a   1.000
_cell.length_b   1.000
_cell.length_c   1.000
_cell.angle_alpha   90.00
_cell.angle_beta   90.00
_cell.angle_gamma   90.00
#
_symmetry.space_group_name_H-M   'P 1'
#
loop_
_entity.id
_entity.type
_entity.pdbx_description
1 polymer ?
#
loop_
_entity_poly.entity_id
_entity_poly.type
_entity_poly.pdbx_seq_one_letter_code
_entity_poly.pdbx_strand_id
1 'polypeptide(L)'
;MLSDNEFVDKFIVESAKRLATRYKQFTWGLEQVGIGCLKSNAGLFLWMDLHQLLKEQTFEAEMTLWRVIVNEVKLNVSPGSSFHCPNPGWFRDRFANMDDQTMEVALSRIRTFMLQKLRISHHNNKKSKKKLCWQTSNLRLSFSSRIDDIMISLCMSPHSPLAQSPLVRAKD
;
A
#
# COMPACT_ATOMS: atom_id res chain seq x y z
N MET A 1 -43.14 -21.67 -2.52
CA MET A 1 -41.88 -21.16 -3.11
C MET A 1 -40.72 -22.10 -2.81
N LEU A 2 -40.35 -22.35 -1.54
CA LEU A 2 -39.28 -23.33 -1.24
C LEU A 2 -39.70 -24.80 -1.37
N SER A 3 -41.01 -25.09 -1.28
CA SER A 3 -41.57 -26.42 -1.53
C SER A 3 -41.78 -26.74 -3.02
N ASP A 4 -41.47 -25.79 -3.90
CA ASP A 4 -41.52 -25.97 -5.36
C ASP A 4 -40.13 -26.39 -5.85
N ASN A 5 -39.96 -27.70 -6.05
CA ASN A 5 -38.66 -28.27 -6.41
C ASN A 5 -38.16 -27.75 -7.77
N GLU A 6 -39.06 -27.54 -8.73
CA GLU A 6 -38.68 -27.04 -10.06
C GLU A 6 -38.14 -25.60 -9.97
N PHE A 7 -38.76 -24.76 -9.14
CA PHE A 7 -38.25 -23.43 -8.84
C PHE A 7 -36.88 -23.48 -8.15
N VAL A 8 -36.72 -24.32 -7.12
CA VAL A 8 -35.47 -24.43 -6.34
C VAL A 8 -34.31 -24.87 -7.23
N ASP A 9 -34.50 -25.89 -8.06
CA ASP A 9 -33.46 -26.40 -8.96
C ASP A 9 -33.01 -25.32 -9.96
N LYS A 10 -33.97 -24.62 -10.58
CA LYS A 10 -33.69 -23.50 -11.49
C LYS A 10 -32.97 -22.36 -10.78
N PHE A 11 -33.40 -22.02 -9.58
CA PHE A 11 -32.81 -20.93 -8.80
C PHE A 11 -31.35 -21.21 -8.44
N ILE A 12 -31.03 -22.42 -7.98
CA ILE A 12 -29.67 -22.80 -7.59
C ILE A 12 -28.73 -22.71 -8.79
N VAL A 13 -29.12 -23.28 -9.94
CA VAL A 13 -28.32 -23.27 -11.17
C VAL A 13 -28.08 -21.84 -11.67
N GLU A 14 -29.14 -21.05 -11.77
CA GLU A 14 -29.05 -19.70 -12.31
C GLU A 14 -28.32 -18.73 -11.37
N SER A 15 -28.52 -18.86 -10.05
CA SER A 15 -27.79 -18.08 -9.04
C SER A 15 -26.29 -18.34 -9.09
N ALA A 16 -25.89 -19.62 -9.14
CA ALA A 16 -24.48 -20.00 -9.26
C ALA A 16 -23.85 -19.45 -10.56
N LYS A 17 -24.56 -19.55 -11.68
CA LYS A 17 -24.10 -19.02 -12.98
C LYS A 17 -23.89 -17.51 -12.94
N ARG A 18 -24.84 -16.75 -12.38
CA ARG A 18 -24.76 -15.28 -12.27
C ARG A 18 -23.62 -14.84 -11.34
N LEU A 19 -23.49 -15.47 -10.18
CA LEU A 19 -22.39 -15.18 -9.25
C LEU A 19 -21.02 -15.46 -9.89
N ALA A 20 -20.87 -16.60 -10.57
CA ALA A 20 -19.63 -16.95 -11.26
C ALA A 20 -19.30 -15.96 -12.39
N THR A 21 -20.31 -15.52 -13.14
CA THR A 21 -20.14 -14.54 -14.23
C THR A 21 -19.66 -13.21 -13.67
N ARG A 22 -20.31 -12.72 -12.61
CA ARG A 22 -19.95 -11.45 -11.99
C ARG A 22 -18.58 -11.49 -11.31
N TYR A 23 -18.29 -12.58 -10.60
CA TYR A 23 -16.96 -12.78 -10.00
C TYR A 23 -15.87 -12.65 -11.07
N LYS A 24 -16.00 -13.35 -12.21
CA LYS A 24 -15.04 -13.29 -13.31
C LYS A 24 -14.88 -11.89 -13.88
N GLN A 25 -15.99 -11.18 -14.12
CA GLN A 25 -15.96 -9.81 -14.64
C GLN A 25 -15.22 -8.86 -13.69
N PHE A 26 -15.52 -8.95 -12.39
CA PHE A 26 -14.89 -8.09 -11.40
C PHE A 26 -13.40 -8.38 -11.23
N THR A 27 -13.03 -9.66 -11.07
CA THR A 27 -11.61 -10.04 -10.94
C THR A 27 -10.82 -9.68 -12.18
N TRP A 28 -11.39 -9.88 -13.38
CA TRP A 28 -10.74 -9.45 -14.62
C TRP A 28 -10.50 -7.94 -14.64
N GLY A 29 -11.49 -7.13 -14.24
CA GLY A 29 -11.36 -5.68 -14.15
C GLY A 29 -10.28 -5.20 -13.18
N LEU A 30 -10.11 -5.91 -12.06
CA LEU A 30 -9.03 -5.67 -11.09
C LEU A 30 -7.65 -6.09 -11.61
N GLU A 31 -7.56 -7.23 -12.30
CA GLU A 31 -6.31 -7.69 -12.91
C GLU A 31 -5.76 -6.70 -13.94
N GLN A 32 -6.65 -6.03 -14.70
CA GLN A 32 -6.24 -4.99 -15.67
C GLN A 32 -5.48 -3.82 -15.04
N VAL A 33 -5.63 -3.60 -13.73
CA VAL A 33 -4.93 -2.54 -12.98
C VAL A 33 -3.85 -3.09 -12.05
N GLY A 34 -3.51 -4.36 -12.19
CA GLY A 34 -2.49 -5.03 -11.39
C GLY A 34 -2.92 -5.37 -9.97
N ILE A 35 -4.23 -5.42 -9.68
CA ILE A 35 -4.75 -5.87 -8.39
C ILE A 35 -5.10 -7.35 -8.50
N GLY A 36 -4.37 -8.18 -7.74
CA GLY A 36 -4.65 -9.61 -7.63
C GLY A 36 -5.84 -9.89 -6.71
N CYS A 37 -6.46 -11.05 -6.87
CA CYS A 37 -7.48 -11.56 -5.96
C CYS A 37 -7.15 -12.99 -5.53
N LEU A 38 -7.50 -13.34 -4.30
CA LEU A 38 -7.49 -14.73 -3.87
C LEU A 38 -8.49 -15.53 -4.72
N LYS A 39 -7.99 -16.59 -5.36
CA LYS A 39 -8.82 -17.48 -6.16
C LYS A 39 -9.89 -18.12 -5.28
N SER A 40 -11.15 -17.85 -5.59
CA SER A 40 -12.32 -18.38 -4.90
C SER A 40 -13.27 -19.04 -5.90
N ASN A 41 -14.04 -20.02 -5.43
CA ASN A 41 -15.08 -20.70 -6.18
C ASN A 41 -16.50 -20.42 -5.65
N ALA A 42 -16.63 -19.67 -4.56
CA ALA A 42 -17.91 -19.44 -3.89
C ALA A 42 -17.96 -18.08 -3.18
N GLY A 43 -19.14 -17.75 -2.67
CA GLY A 43 -19.40 -16.56 -1.88
C GLY A 43 -20.01 -15.40 -2.67
N LEU A 44 -20.27 -14.32 -1.94
CA LEU A 44 -20.87 -13.07 -2.45
C LEU A 44 -19.85 -11.92 -2.47
N PHE A 45 -18.59 -12.26 -2.24
CA PHE A 45 -17.47 -11.35 -2.05
C PHE A 45 -16.20 -11.98 -2.61
N LEU A 46 -15.17 -11.15 -2.75
CA LEU A 46 -13.82 -11.54 -3.12
C LEU A 46 -12.80 -10.94 -2.17
N TRP A 47 -11.62 -11.53 -2.13
CA TRP A 47 -10.48 -11.06 -1.35
C TRP A 47 -9.45 -10.45 -2.29
N MET A 48 -9.31 -9.13 -2.26
CA MET A 48 -8.33 -8.38 -3.04
C MET A 48 -7.00 -8.32 -2.30
N ASP A 49 -5.92 -8.50 -3.04
CA ASP A 49 -4.56 -8.29 -2.59
C ASP A 49 -4.14 -6.84 -2.90
N LEU A 50 -4.05 -6.01 -1.86
CA LEU A 50 -3.57 -4.63 -1.95
C LEU A 50 -2.24 -4.43 -1.19
N HIS A 51 -1.47 -5.48 -0.90
CA HIS A 51 -0.22 -5.38 -0.13
C HIS A 51 0.78 -4.42 -0.79
N GLN A 52 0.81 -4.39 -2.12
CA GLN A 52 1.70 -3.51 -2.90
C GLN A 52 1.34 -2.03 -2.78
N LEU A 53 0.12 -1.70 -2.31
CA LEU A 53 -0.34 -0.33 -2.12
C LEU A 53 -0.06 0.20 -0.71
N LEU A 54 0.30 -0.69 0.21
CA LEU A 54 0.71 -0.30 1.55
C LEU A 54 2.11 0.33 1.53
N LYS A 55 2.30 1.38 2.34
CA LYS A 55 3.63 1.97 2.55
C LYS A 55 4.55 1.01 3.31
N GLU A 56 3.97 0.32 4.28
CA GLU A 56 4.61 -0.64 5.18
C GLU A 56 3.63 -1.80 5.42
N GLN A 57 4.15 -3.00 5.69
CA GLN A 57 3.31 -4.18 5.95
C GLN A 57 2.81 -4.17 7.41
N THR A 58 2.01 -3.15 7.75
CA THR A 58 1.43 -2.95 9.09
C THR A 58 -0.08 -2.72 9.00
N PHE A 59 -0.81 -3.07 10.07
CA PHE A 59 -2.25 -2.83 10.13
C PHE A 59 -2.61 -1.33 10.16
N GLU A 60 -1.71 -0.47 10.65
CA GLU A 60 -1.90 0.98 10.59
C GLU A 60 -1.86 1.49 9.14
N ALA A 61 -0.93 0.96 8.32
CA ALA A 61 -0.90 1.26 6.90
C ALA A 61 -2.15 0.73 6.17
N GLU A 62 -2.64 -0.47 6.54
CA GLU A 62 -3.90 -1.01 6.03
C GLU A 62 -5.07 -0.08 6.33
N MET A 63 -5.21 0.38 7.57
CA MET A 63 -6.29 1.28 7.98
C MET A 63 -6.17 2.66 7.32
N THR A 64 -4.95 3.14 7.09
CA THR A 64 -4.71 4.37 6.35
C THR A 64 -5.15 4.24 4.89
N LEU A 65 -4.80 3.13 4.24
CA LEU A 65 -5.25 2.84 2.87
C LEU A 65 -6.77 2.69 2.82
N TRP A 66 -7.36 1.97 3.78
CA TRP A 66 -8.81 1.80 3.88
C TRP A 66 -9.55 3.14 3.95
N ARG A 67 -9.08 4.09 4.77
CA ARG A 67 -9.64 5.44 4.87
C ARG A 67 -9.60 6.17 3.52
N VAL A 68 -8.52 6.04 2.77
CA VAL A 68 -8.41 6.62 1.42
C VAL A 68 -9.42 5.96 0.47
N ILE A 69 -9.56 4.64 0.49
CA ILE A 69 -10.51 3.92 -0.37
C ILE A 69 -11.96 4.37 -0.08
N VAL A 70 -12.34 4.44 1.19
CA VAL A 70 -13.70 4.84 1.57
C VAL A 70 -13.95 6.33 1.27
N ASN A 71 -13.01 7.21 1.60
CA ASN A 71 -13.25 8.65 1.55
C ASN A 71 -12.96 9.28 0.18
N GLU A 72 -11.92 8.84 -0.53
CA GLU A 72 -11.51 9.39 -1.82
C GLU A 72 -12.05 8.56 -2.98
N VAL A 73 -11.85 7.24 -2.95
CA VAL A 73 -12.30 6.33 -4.02
C VAL A 73 -13.81 6.07 -3.94
N LYS A 74 -14.43 6.35 -2.78
CA LYS A 74 -15.87 6.15 -2.53
C LYS A 74 -16.29 4.70 -2.76
N LEU A 75 -15.48 3.76 -2.26
CA LEU A 75 -15.78 2.32 -2.27
C LEU A 75 -15.88 1.77 -0.86
N ASN A 76 -16.96 1.04 -0.59
CA ASN A 76 -17.18 0.41 0.70
C ASN A 76 -16.60 -1.01 0.70
N VAL A 77 -15.35 -1.12 1.13
CA VAL A 77 -14.64 -2.39 1.31
C VAL A 77 -14.33 -2.61 2.78
N SER A 78 -14.16 -3.87 3.17
CA SER A 78 -13.78 -4.23 4.55
C SER A 78 -12.29 -4.61 4.61
N PRO A 79 -11.48 -4.00 5.49
CA PRO A 79 -10.07 -4.33 5.63
C PRO A 79 -9.90 -5.70 6.30
N GLY A 80 -8.80 -6.40 5.99
CA GLY A 80 -8.53 -7.76 6.47
C GLY A 80 -8.45 -7.86 8.00
N SER A 81 -7.96 -6.81 8.65
CA SER A 81 -7.97 -6.68 10.12
C SER A 81 -9.35 -6.85 10.74
N SER A 82 -10.44 -6.46 10.06
CA SER A 82 -11.82 -6.66 10.54
C SER A 82 -12.23 -8.14 10.62
N PHE A 83 -11.48 -9.03 9.97
CA PHE A 83 -11.68 -10.49 9.98
C PHE A 83 -10.56 -11.21 10.72
N HIS A 84 -9.76 -10.49 11.52
CA HIS A 84 -8.58 -11.03 12.20
C HIS A 84 -7.58 -11.69 11.23
N CYS A 85 -7.44 -11.15 10.02
CA CYS A 85 -6.43 -11.62 9.09
C CYS A 85 -5.03 -11.40 9.71
N PRO A 86 -4.15 -12.41 9.73
CA PRO A 86 -2.83 -12.28 10.35
C PRO A 86 -1.90 -11.33 9.56
N ASN A 87 -2.17 -11.13 8.28
CA ASN A 87 -1.34 -10.32 7.39
C ASN A 87 -2.13 -9.08 6.92
N PRO A 88 -1.56 -7.87 7.02
CA PRO A 88 -2.21 -6.65 6.55
C PRO A 88 -2.17 -6.56 5.02
N GLY A 89 -3.15 -5.90 4.40
CA GLY A 89 -3.20 -5.63 2.95
C GLY A 89 -4.25 -6.42 2.19
N TRP A 90 -4.98 -7.30 2.87
CA TRP A 90 -6.16 -7.98 2.31
C TRP A 90 -7.41 -7.12 2.47
N PHE A 91 -8.26 -7.09 1.45
CA PHE A 91 -9.54 -6.37 1.49
C PHE A 91 -10.67 -7.21 0.93
N ARG A 92 -11.80 -7.25 1.63
CA ARG A 92 -13.03 -7.90 1.19
C ARG A 92 -13.95 -6.91 0.48
N ASP A 93 -14.36 -7.22 -0.74
CA ASP A 93 -15.39 -6.49 -1.47
C ASP A 93 -16.58 -7.38 -1.83
N ARG A 94 -17.80 -6.84 -1.72
CA ARG A 94 -19.06 -7.54 -2.02
C ARG A 94 -19.53 -7.16 -3.42
N PHE A 95 -19.56 -8.14 -4.33
CA PHE A 95 -19.97 -7.90 -5.72
C PHE A 95 -21.43 -8.31 -6.02
N ALA A 96 -22.04 -9.13 -5.16
CA ALA A 96 -23.34 -9.73 -5.46
C ALA A 96 -24.55 -8.78 -5.29
N ASN A 97 -24.38 -7.62 -4.66
CA ASN A 97 -25.46 -6.71 -4.28
C ASN A 97 -25.61 -5.47 -5.18
N MET A 98 -24.77 -5.32 -6.20
CA MET A 98 -24.79 -4.15 -7.10
C MET A 98 -25.26 -4.54 -8.51
N ASP A 99 -25.77 -3.61 -9.31
CA ASP A 99 -26.00 -3.88 -10.75
C ASP A 99 -24.71 -3.74 -11.57
N ASP A 100 -24.78 -4.09 -12.85
CA ASP A 100 -23.60 -4.08 -13.72
C ASP A 100 -23.08 -2.65 -13.98
N GLN A 101 -23.96 -1.64 -13.94
CA GLN A 101 -23.57 -0.23 -14.08
C GLN A 101 -22.76 0.23 -12.86
N THR A 102 -23.25 -0.06 -11.66
CA THR A 102 -22.60 0.26 -10.38
C THR A 102 -21.25 -0.45 -10.27
N MET A 103 -21.19 -1.70 -10.73
CA MET A 103 -19.94 -2.47 -10.80
C MET A 103 -18.91 -1.79 -11.71
N GLU A 104 -19.31 -1.34 -12.90
CA GLU A 104 -18.39 -0.66 -13.83
C GLU A 104 -17.94 0.69 -13.28
N VAL A 105 -18.82 1.43 -12.59
CA VAL A 105 -18.45 2.66 -11.87
C VAL A 105 -17.40 2.36 -10.80
N ALA A 106 -17.56 1.27 -10.04
CA ALA A 106 -16.59 0.86 -9.03
C ALA A 106 -15.22 0.56 -9.67
N LEU A 107 -15.19 -0.27 -10.72
CA LEU A 107 -13.96 -0.60 -11.46
C LEU A 107 -13.29 0.65 -12.07
N SER A 108 -14.08 1.58 -12.62
CA SER A 108 -13.59 2.85 -13.16
C SER A 108 -12.92 3.72 -12.10
N ARG A 109 -13.49 3.79 -10.90
CA ARG A 109 -12.90 4.50 -9.75
C ARG A 109 -11.58 3.85 -9.32
N ILE A 110 -11.52 2.52 -9.24
CA ILE A 110 -10.29 1.79 -8.93
C ILE A 110 -9.21 2.06 -10.00
N ARG A 111 -9.55 1.97 -11.28
CA ARG A 111 -8.64 2.29 -12.41
C ARG A 111 -8.07 3.69 -12.28
N THR A 112 -8.92 4.68 -12.01
CA THR A 112 -8.50 6.07 -11.84
C THR A 112 -7.54 6.23 -10.67
N PHE A 113 -7.86 5.62 -9.52
CA PHE A 113 -7.02 5.63 -8.33
C PHE A 113 -5.63 5.02 -8.58
N MET A 114 -5.59 3.85 -9.24
CA MET A 114 -4.34 3.17 -9.58
C MET A 114 -3.47 3.97 -10.54
N LEU A 115 -4.07 4.57 -11.59
CA LEU A 115 -3.35 5.43 -12.52
C LEU A 115 -2.73 6.67 -11.83
N GLN A 116 -3.45 7.28 -10.89
CA GLN A 116 -2.93 8.41 -10.13
C GLN A 116 -1.76 8.01 -9.24
N LYS A 117 -1.84 6.86 -8.55
CA LYS A 117 -0.74 6.31 -7.75
C LYS A 117 0.51 6.04 -8.59
N LEU A 118 0.36 5.42 -9.77
CA LEU A 118 1.47 5.13 -10.67
C LEU A 118 2.19 6.41 -11.15
N ARG A 119 1.44 7.48 -11.45
CA ARG A 119 2.01 8.78 -11.83
C ARG A 119 2.85 9.40 -10.70
N ILE A 120 2.36 9.34 -9.46
CA ILE A 120 3.07 9.88 -8.29
C ILE A 120 4.38 9.10 -8.05
N SER A 121 4.34 7.77 -8.14
CA SER A 121 5.53 6.92 -7.98
C SER A 121 6.61 7.23 -9.03
N HIS A 122 6.22 7.45 -10.29
CA HIS A 122 7.16 7.82 -11.36
C HIS A 122 7.81 9.19 -11.14
N HIS A 123 7.05 10.19 -10.66
CA HIS A 123 7.57 11.52 -10.38
C HIS A 123 8.57 11.53 -9.22
N ASN A 124 8.27 10.79 -8.14
CA ASN A 124 9.18 10.64 -7.00
C ASN A 124 10.49 9.94 -7.42
N ASN A 125 10.41 8.92 -8.28
CA ASN A 125 11.60 8.22 -8.77
C ASN A 125 12.47 9.13 -9.68
N LYS A 126 11.87 9.95 -10.56
CA LYS A 126 12.60 10.97 -11.36
C LYS A 126 13.27 12.04 -10.49
N LYS A 127 12.62 12.51 -9.42
CA LYS A 127 13.23 13.48 -8.48
C LYS A 127 14.39 12.88 -7.69
N SER A 128 14.29 11.61 -7.29
CA SER A 128 15.37 10.91 -6.58
C SER A 128 16.60 10.69 -7.48
N LYS A 129 16.40 10.31 -8.76
CA LYS A 129 17.50 10.17 -9.74
C LYS A 129 18.23 11.49 -10.05
N LYS A 130 17.54 12.64 -9.99
CA LYS A 130 18.17 13.96 -10.17
C LYS A 130 19.06 14.38 -8.98
N LYS A 131 18.87 13.81 -7.78
CA LYS A 131 19.73 14.11 -6.62
C LYS A 131 21.02 13.28 -6.59
N LEU A 132 21.05 12.11 -7.21
CA LEU A 132 22.26 11.25 -7.27
C LEU A 132 23.28 11.71 -8.34
N CYS A 133 22.85 12.51 -9.32
CA CYS A 133 23.71 12.96 -10.43
C CYS A 133 24.62 14.15 -10.10
N TRP A 134 24.52 14.75 -8.91
CA TRP A 134 25.40 15.87 -8.48
C TRP A 134 26.56 15.43 -7.58
N GLN A 135 26.69 14.13 -7.29
CA GLN A 135 27.73 13.60 -6.40
C GLN A 135 28.80 12.77 -7.13
N THR A 136 28.86 12.82 -8.46
CA THR A 136 29.92 12.18 -9.25
C THR A 136 30.53 13.16 -10.26
N SER A 137 31.28 14.13 -9.74
CA SER A 137 32.41 14.70 -10.47
C SER A 137 33.64 14.64 -9.57
N ASN A 138 34.34 13.51 -9.61
CA ASN A 138 35.68 13.37 -9.04
C ASN A 138 36.65 14.24 -9.86
N LEU A 139 36.81 15.51 -9.46
CA LEU A 139 37.95 16.32 -9.86
C LEU A 139 38.93 16.34 -8.69
N ARG A 140 39.88 15.41 -8.74
CA ARG A 140 41.04 15.37 -7.85
C ARG A 140 42.12 16.28 -8.46
N LEU A 141 42.23 17.50 -7.97
CA LEU A 141 43.32 18.41 -8.32
C LEU A 141 44.37 18.36 -7.20
N SER A 142 45.53 17.78 -7.52
CA SER A 142 46.74 17.93 -6.73
C SER A 142 47.47 19.18 -7.18
N PHE A 143 47.75 20.10 -6.25
CA PHE A 143 48.78 21.11 -6.47
C PHE A 143 49.64 21.27 -5.21
N SER A 144 50.95 21.22 -5.45
CA SER A 144 52.03 21.38 -4.49
C SER A 144 52.53 22.83 -4.58
N SER A 145 52.63 23.52 -3.45
CA SER A 145 53.56 24.64 -3.30
C SER A 145 53.79 24.97 -1.82
N ARG A 146 55.06 25.25 -1.53
CA ARG A 146 55.69 25.48 -0.23
C ARG A 146 55.40 26.88 0.33
N ILE A 147 55.38 26.93 1.67
CA ILE A 147 55.91 27.93 2.63
C ILE A 147 55.41 29.38 2.50
N ASP A 148 54.79 29.89 3.58
CA ASP A 148 55.33 31.03 4.35
C ASP A 148 54.73 31.07 5.77
N ASP A 149 55.62 31.32 6.73
CA ASP A 149 55.43 31.40 8.18
C ASP A 149 54.54 32.57 8.62
N ILE A 150 53.87 32.45 9.77
CA ILE A 150 53.83 33.44 10.87
C ILE A 150 53.08 32.86 12.09
N MET A 151 53.86 32.60 13.14
CA MET A 151 53.61 32.72 14.59
C MET A 151 52.16 32.87 15.11
N ILE A 152 51.76 31.93 15.99
CA ILE A 152 51.20 32.10 17.37
C ILE A 152 50.88 30.67 17.85
N SER A 153 51.79 30.01 18.57
CA SER A 153 51.96 30.01 20.03
C SER A 153 50.84 29.31 20.82
N LEU A 154 51.17 28.09 21.26
CA LEU A 154 50.78 27.37 22.48
C LEU A 154 49.28 27.21 22.85
N CYS A 155 48.83 25.96 23.00
CA CYS A 155 48.52 25.36 24.32
C CYS A 155 47.92 23.94 24.21
N MET A 156 48.72 22.97 24.67
CA MET A 156 48.44 21.71 25.39
C MET A 156 47.00 21.15 25.48
N SER A 157 46.86 19.86 25.13
CA SER A 157 45.94 18.88 25.76
C SER A 157 46.42 18.58 27.21
N PRO A 158 45.62 18.17 28.23
CA PRO A 158 44.82 16.92 28.22
C PRO A 158 43.58 16.79 29.18
N HIS A 159 42.82 15.69 29.03
CA HIS A 159 42.02 14.92 30.03
C HIS A 159 40.58 15.35 30.50
N SER A 160 39.72 14.32 30.55
CA SER A 160 38.27 14.24 30.88
C SER A 160 37.95 14.31 32.39
N PRO A 161 36.66 14.44 32.82
CA PRO A 161 35.91 13.22 33.17
C PRO A 161 34.38 13.23 32.93
N LEU A 162 33.84 12.00 32.98
CA LEU A 162 32.46 11.49 32.93
C LEU A 162 31.37 12.34 33.62
N ALA A 163 30.19 12.39 33.00
CA ALA A 163 28.92 12.67 33.69
C ALA A 163 28.04 11.39 33.69
N GLN A 164 27.69 10.93 34.89
CA GLN A 164 26.83 9.78 35.15
C GLN A 164 25.35 10.13 34.91
N SER A 165 24.61 9.18 34.34
CA SER A 165 23.16 9.20 34.15
C SER A 165 22.39 8.82 35.42
N PRO A 166 21.28 9.49 35.80
CA PRO A 166 20.39 9.00 36.85
C PRO A 166 19.25 8.15 36.26
N LEU A 167 19.22 6.88 36.68
CA LEU A 167 18.09 5.96 36.58
C LEU A 167 16.91 6.45 37.44
N VAL A 168 15.70 6.47 36.87
CA VAL A 168 14.44 6.66 37.60
C VAL A 168 13.90 5.28 38.00
N ARG A 169 13.72 5.06 39.32
CA ARG A 169 12.95 3.94 39.88
C ARG A 169 11.46 4.32 39.90
N ALA A 170 10.61 3.42 39.40
CA ALA A 170 9.18 3.44 39.67
C ALA A 170 8.91 2.95 41.10
N LYS A 171 7.92 3.54 41.78
CA LYS A 171 7.31 3.04 43.02
C LYS A 171 5.99 2.37 42.65
N ASP A 172 5.70 1.31 43.40
CA ASP A 172 4.49 0.47 43.31
C ASP A 172 3.18 1.24 43.54
#